data_AF-A0AAV3XIX5-F1
#
_entry.id   AF-A0AAV3XIX5-F1
#
_cell.length_a   1.000
_cell.length_b   1.000
_cell.length_c   1.000
_cell.angle_alpha   90.00
_cell.angle_beta   90.00
_cell.angle_gamma   90.00
#
_symmetry.space_group_name_H-M   'P 1'
#
loop_
_entity.id
_entity.type
_entity.pdbx_description
1 polymer ?
#
loop_
_entity_poly.entity_id
_entity_poly.type
_entity_poly.pdbx_seq_one_letter_code
_entity_poly.pdbx_strand_id
1 'polypeptide(L)'
;MEKAIGINVYQTCNYAVPLIAIKFASGDGSEERDNTPLSRLPEGGNQKPGNFWVYEQIIRIPYYAIYIIQSGELEVYNWVNTRYRRLQPNDRGHYPIELMGVELGVWEGSYQNQTQQWLRWWDSEGNLLLTGSERARLEGLHAEQERQRAEAERQRAEAERQRADREQQQKERLAAYLRSQGIDPDRI
;
A
#
# COMPACT_ATOMS: atom_id res chain seq x y z
N MET A 1 15.84 9.51 10.13
CA MET A 1 14.52 9.70 9.50
C MET A 1 14.62 9.21 8.06
N GLU A 2 14.68 7.89 7.87
CA GLU A 2 14.71 7.24 6.56
C GLU A 2 13.70 6.12 6.61
N LYS A 3 12.47 6.41 6.17
CA LYS A 3 11.44 5.39 5.94
C LYS A 3 10.75 5.75 4.64
N ALA A 4 11.39 5.40 3.53
CA ALA A 4 10.67 5.20 2.28
C ALA A 4 9.57 4.16 2.56
N ILE A 5 8.32 4.52 2.29
CA ILE A 5 7.17 3.66 2.53
C ILE A 5 7.20 2.58 1.43
N GLY A 6 7.47 1.35 1.89
CA GLY A 6 8.06 0.27 1.10
C GLY A 6 7.35 -0.17 -0.17
N ILE A 7 8.17 -0.49 -1.17
CA ILE A 7 8.13 -1.82 -1.78
C ILE A 7 9.38 -2.53 -1.24
N ASN A 8 9.19 -3.59 -0.46
CA ASN A 8 10.26 -4.55 -0.19
C ASN A 8 10.57 -5.22 -1.53
N VAL A 9 11.59 -4.73 -2.24
CA VAL A 9 12.19 -5.54 -3.31
C VAL A 9 12.81 -6.72 -2.58
N TYR A 10 12.22 -7.90 -2.76
CA TYR A 10 12.72 -9.16 -2.20
C TYR A 10 14.21 -9.28 -2.46
N GLN A 11 15.04 -9.01 -1.46
CA GLN A 11 16.45 -9.31 -1.49
C GLN A 11 16.64 -10.76 -1.08
N THR A 12 16.07 -11.67 -1.87
CA THR A 12 16.49 -13.08 -1.89
C THR A 12 17.74 -13.15 -2.76
N CYS A 13 18.91 -13.15 -2.11
CA CYS A 13 20.16 -13.75 -2.56
C CYS A 13 20.34 -13.88 -4.09
N ASN A 14 20.52 -12.76 -4.79
CA ASN A 14 21.00 -12.74 -6.16
C ASN A 14 21.68 -11.39 -6.42
N TYR A 15 22.77 -11.36 -7.18
CA TYR A 15 23.53 -10.16 -7.57
C TYR A 15 22.75 -9.26 -8.55
N ALA A 16 21.47 -8.97 -8.25
CA ALA A 16 20.59 -8.19 -9.10
C ALA A 16 20.79 -6.70 -8.82
N VAL A 17 21.09 -5.96 -9.88
CA VAL A 17 21.07 -4.49 -9.86
C VAL A 17 19.65 -4.04 -9.54
N PRO A 18 19.44 -3.11 -8.59
CA PRO A 18 18.10 -2.60 -8.30
C PRO A 18 17.49 -1.89 -9.52
N LEU A 19 16.17 -1.93 -9.66
CA LEU A 19 15.47 -1.21 -10.73
C LEU A 19 15.44 0.31 -10.48
N ILE A 20 15.38 0.72 -9.22
CA ILE A 20 15.33 2.12 -8.81
C ILE A 20 16.21 2.37 -7.59
N ALA A 21 16.93 3.49 -7.57
CA ALA A 21 17.55 4.05 -6.38
C ALA A 21 16.87 5.38 -6.02
N ILE A 22 16.50 5.54 -4.75
CA ILE A 22 15.84 6.74 -4.24
C ILE A 22 16.76 7.39 -3.22
N LYS A 23 17.07 8.67 -3.41
CA LYS A 23 17.92 9.47 -2.52
C LYS A 23 17.12 10.57 -1.86
N PHE A 24 17.32 10.70 -0.56
CA PHE A 24 16.69 11.71 0.26
C PHE A 24 17.68 12.84 0.50
N ALA A 25 17.50 13.95 -0.20
CA ALA A 25 18.36 15.12 -0.07
C ALA A 25 17.89 15.97 1.11
N SER A 26 18.83 16.26 2.02
CA SER A 26 18.61 17.18 3.14
C SER A 26 18.86 18.65 2.76
N GLY A 27 19.66 18.90 1.72
CA GLY A 27 19.91 20.23 1.11
C GLY A 27 19.14 20.44 -0.19
N ASP A 28 19.69 21.22 -1.12
CA ASP A 28 19.10 21.51 -2.45
C ASP A 28 19.17 20.34 -3.46
N GLY A 29 19.77 19.21 -3.04
CA GLY A 29 19.98 18.03 -3.87
C GLY A 29 21.16 18.13 -4.85
N SER A 30 21.99 19.17 -4.78
CA SER A 30 23.18 19.31 -5.65
C SER A 30 24.15 18.13 -5.50
N GLU A 31 24.39 17.66 -4.27
CA GLU A 31 25.22 16.48 -4.00
C GLU A 31 24.67 15.21 -4.67
N GLU A 32 23.35 15.03 -4.69
CA GLU A 32 22.73 13.86 -5.32
C GLU A 32 22.70 13.94 -6.85
N ARG A 33 22.97 15.13 -7.40
CA ARG A 33 23.16 15.39 -8.84
C ARG A 33 24.65 15.45 -9.23
N ASP A 34 25.57 15.26 -8.28
CA ASP A 34 27.00 15.31 -8.55
C ASP A 34 27.40 14.20 -9.53
N ASN A 35 27.82 14.62 -10.72
CA ASN A 35 28.23 13.74 -11.81
C ASN A 35 29.77 13.67 -11.94
N THR A 36 30.50 13.96 -10.86
CA THR A 36 31.98 13.87 -10.84
C THR A 36 32.43 12.44 -11.16
N PRO A 37 33.21 12.22 -12.26
CA PRO A 37 33.65 10.90 -12.64
C PRO A 37 34.71 10.36 -11.68
N LEU A 38 34.89 9.03 -11.67
CA LEU A 38 36.03 8.43 -10.99
C LEU A 38 37.33 8.81 -11.69
N SER A 39 38.09 9.73 -11.11
CA SER A 39 39.43 10.11 -11.56
C SER A 39 40.51 9.51 -10.68
N ARG A 40 41.56 8.92 -11.27
CA ARG A 40 42.84 8.73 -10.57
C ARG A 40 43.66 10.01 -10.72
N LEU A 41 43.71 10.83 -9.68
CA LEU A 41 44.58 12.00 -9.68
C LEU A 41 46.06 11.55 -9.59
N PRO A 42 47.00 12.20 -10.30
CA PRO A 42 48.42 11.83 -10.29
C PRO A 42 49.07 11.91 -8.90
N GLU A 43 48.56 12.78 -8.02
CA GLU A 43 49.15 13.06 -6.70
C GLU A 43 48.39 12.41 -5.53
N GLY A 44 47.95 11.16 -5.67
CA GLY A 44 47.44 10.36 -4.53
C GLY A 44 46.18 10.89 -3.83
N GLY A 45 45.58 11.98 -4.32
CA GLY A 45 44.30 12.48 -3.84
C GLY A 45 43.18 11.56 -4.30
N ASN A 46 42.51 10.88 -3.37
CA ASN A 46 41.29 10.14 -3.66
C ASN A 46 40.11 11.12 -3.76
N GLN A 47 39.81 11.62 -4.96
CA GLN A 47 38.52 12.27 -5.23
C GLN A 47 37.45 11.17 -5.30
N LYS A 48 36.48 11.21 -4.38
CA LYS A 48 35.33 10.31 -4.41
C LYS A 48 34.44 10.68 -5.60
N PRO A 49 34.03 9.72 -6.46
CA PRO A 49 33.08 9.99 -7.53
C PRO A 49 31.71 10.33 -6.96
N GLY A 50 30.94 11.13 -7.69
CA GLY A 50 29.57 11.48 -7.33
C GLY A 50 28.63 10.27 -7.44
N ASN A 51 27.62 10.19 -6.58
CA ASN A 51 26.67 9.08 -6.57
C ASN A 51 25.91 8.98 -7.90
N PHE A 52 25.52 10.12 -8.48
CA PHE A 52 24.82 10.20 -9.76
C PHE A 52 25.65 9.51 -10.86
N TRP A 53 26.94 9.86 -10.95
CA TRP A 53 27.86 9.26 -11.91
C TRP A 53 28.01 7.75 -11.71
N VAL A 54 28.20 7.30 -10.46
CA VAL A 54 28.34 5.87 -10.14
C VAL A 54 27.09 5.09 -10.56
N TYR A 55 25.90 5.60 -10.26
CA TYR A 55 24.66 4.94 -10.64
C TYR A 55 24.40 4.98 -12.14
N GLU A 56 24.80 6.05 -12.83
CA GLU A 56 24.62 6.20 -14.27
C GLU A 56 25.61 5.34 -15.08
N GLN A 57 26.90 5.41 -14.75
CA GLN A 57 27.98 4.93 -15.61
C GLN A 57 28.47 3.53 -15.21
N ILE A 58 28.51 3.24 -13.90
CA ILE A 58 29.06 1.99 -13.37
C ILE A 58 27.95 0.97 -13.11
N ILE A 59 26.94 1.33 -12.31
CA ILE A 59 25.88 0.40 -11.89
C ILE A 59 24.75 0.32 -12.92
N ARG A 60 24.43 1.44 -13.59
CA ARG A 60 23.37 1.57 -14.60
C ARG A 60 21.99 1.20 -14.05
N ILE A 61 21.67 1.74 -12.88
CA ILE A 61 20.34 1.55 -12.27
C ILE A 61 19.30 2.19 -13.19
N PRO A 62 18.26 1.47 -13.66
CA PRO A 62 17.32 1.98 -14.65
C PRO A 62 16.63 3.29 -14.25
N TYR A 63 16.29 3.45 -12.97
CA TYR A 63 15.67 4.67 -12.44
C TYR A 63 16.46 5.24 -11.26
N TYR A 64 16.56 6.57 -11.21
CA TYR A 64 17.15 7.28 -10.10
C TYR A 64 16.26 8.43 -9.68
N ALA A 65 15.82 8.45 -8.42
CA ALA A 65 14.94 9.46 -7.88
C ALA A 65 15.65 10.26 -6.79
N ILE A 66 15.49 11.58 -6.82
CA ILE A 66 15.97 12.52 -5.81
C ILE A 66 14.74 13.17 -5.21
N TYR A 67 14.59 13.02 -3.89
CA TYR A 67 13.54 13.69 -3.14
C TYR A 67 14.14 14.67 -2.14
N ILE A 68 13.84 15.95 -2.33
CA ILE A 68 14.30 17.02 -1.45
C ILE A 68 13.31 17.15 -0.29
N ILE A 69 13.74 16.75 0.91
CA ILE A 69 12.85 16.67 2.07
C ILE A 69 12.30 18.06 2.44
N GLN A 70 13.10 19.11 2.31
CA GLN A 70 12.72 20.46 2.74
C GLN A 70 11.66 21.11 1.84
N SER A 71 11.70 20.85 0.53
CA SER A 71 10.79 21.45 -0.45
C SER A 71 9.67 20.50 -0.91
N GLY A 72 9.81 19.19 -0.66
CA GLY A 72 8.93 18.17 -1.22
C GLY A 72 9.12 17.94 -2.71
N GLU A 73 10.18 18.48 -3.31
CA GLU A 73 10.45 18.32 -4.74
C GLU A 73 10.95 16.89 -5.02
N LEU A 74 10.31 16.23 -5.98
CA LEU A 74 10.69 14.93 -6.50
C LEU A 74 11.19 15.09 -7.93
N GLU A 75 12.42 14.64 -8.18
CA GLU A 75 12.98 14.47 -9.51
C GLU A 75 13.23 13.00 -9.78
N VAL A 76 12.92 12.55 -10.99
CA VAL A 76 13.20 11.18 -11.41
C VAL A 76 13.94 11.18 -12.74
N TYR A 77 14.91 10.28 -12.85
CA TYR A 77 15.74 10.07 -14.02
C TYR A 77 15.62 8.62 -14.48
N ASN A 78 15.62 8.40 -15.79
CA ASN A 78 15.62 7.09 -16.43
C ASN A 78 16.89 6.95 -17.26
N TRP A 79 17.53 5.80 -17.14
CA TRP A 79 18.73 5.48 -17.90
C TRP A 79 18.34 5.11 -19.35
N VAL A 80 18.56 6.04 -20.29
CA VAL A 80 18.25 5.87 -21.72
C VAL A 80 19.45 6.23 -22.56
N ASN A 81 19.86 5.33 -23.47
CA ASN A 81 20.96 5.57 -24.41
C ASN A 81 22.22 6.06 -23.66
N THR A 82 22.69 5.25 -22.71
CA THR A 82 23.93 5.41 -21.92
C THR A 82 23.98 6.56 -20.91
N ARG A 83 22.87 7.23 -20.64
CA ARG A 83 22.82 8.31 -19.65
C ARG A 83 21.45 8.46 -19.01
N TYR A 84 21.42 9.09 -17.85
CA TYR A 84 20.20 9.52 -17.22
C TYR A 84 19.54 10.67 -17.99
N ARG A 85 18.24 10.54 -18.17
CA ARG A 85 17.36 11.59 -18.69
C ARG A 85 16.28 11.84 -17.67
N ARG A 86 16.05 13.11 -17.32
CA ARG A 86 14.96 13.50 -16.43
C ARG A 86 13.62 13.08 -17.04
N LEU A 87 12.82 12.32 -16.29
CA LEU A 87 11.44 12.03 -16.67
C LEU A 87 10.59 13.25 -16.42
N GLN A 88 9.51 13.35 -17.17
CA GLN A 88 8.41 14.24 -16.84
C GLN A 88 7.36 13.45 -16.05
N PRO A 89 6.74 14.06 -15.03
CA PRO A 89 5.58 13.47 -14.39
C PRO A 89 4.40 13.42 -15.37
N ASN A 90 3.45 12.53 -15.10
CA ASN A 90 2.16 12.48 -15.78
C ASN A 90 1.22 13.61 -15.30
N ASP A 91 -0.01 13.63 -15.83
CA ASP A 91 -1.02 14.65 -15.48
C ASP A 91 -1.43 14.66 -14.00
N ARG A 92 -1.12 13.59 -13.25
CA ARG A 92 -1.35 13.49 -11.80
C ARG A 92 -0.15 13.95 -10.97
N GLY A 93 0.95 14.35 -11.60
CA GLY A 93 2.19 14.69 -10.91
C GLY A 93 3.01 13.48 -10.45
N HIS A 94 2.72 12.28 -10.97
CA HIS A 94 3.47 11.06 -10.64
C HIS A 94 4.46 10.70 -11.76
N TYR A 95 5.56 10.05 -11.41
CA TYR A 95 6.58 9.58 -12.34
C TYR A 95 6.36 8.10 -12.67
N PRO A 96 6.03 7.75 -13.92
CA PRO A 96 5.85 6.35 -14.32
C PRO A 96 7.17 5.59 -14.24
N ILE A 97 7.17 4.47 -13.52
CA ILE A 97 8.28 3.51 -13.45
C ILE A 97 7.85 2.27 -14.24
N GLU A 98 7.94 2.35 -15.57
CA GLU A 98 7.34 1.38 -16.50
C GLU A 98 7.79 -0.07 -16.22
N LEU A 99 9.06 -0.27 -15.86
CA LEU A 99 9.61 -1.60 -15.56
C LEU A 99 8.96 -2.26 -14.33
N MET A 100 8.35 -1.47 -13.46
CA MET A 100 7.67 -1.93 -12.25
C MET A 100 6.14 -1.88 -12.38
N GLY A 101 5.60 -1.28 -13.44
CA GLY A 101 4.15 -1.09 -13.61
C GLY A 101 3.50 -0.22 -12.53
N VAL A 102 4.29 0.67 -11.90
CA VAL A 102 3.83 1.59 -10.84
C VAL A 102 4.27 3.00 -11.14
N GLU A 103 3.71 3.97 -10.42
CA GLU A 103 4.11 5.37 -10.46
C GLU A 103 4.64 5.80 -9.09
N LEU A 104 5.70 6.61 -9.11
CA LEU A 104 6.26 7.23 -7.89
C LEU A 104 5.74 8.67 -7.79
N GLY A 105 5.10 9.01 -6.68
CA GLY A 105 4.53 10.34 -6.46
C GLY A 105 4.73 10.83 -5.04
N VAL A 106 4.53 12.14 -4.87
CA VAL A 106 4.47 12.78 -3.55
C VAL A 106 3.01 12.77 -3.09
N TRP A 107 2.78 12.29 -1.88
CA TRP A 107 1.47 12.25 -1.23
C TRP A 107 1.53 13.04 0.07
N GLU A 108 0.60 13.97 0.23
CA GLU A 108 0.45 14.73 1.47
C GLU A 108 -0.51 14.00 2.43
N GLY A 109 -0.02 13.68 3.62
CA GLY A 109 -0.87 13.09 4.64
C GLY A 109 -0.10 12.62 5.87
N SER A 110 -0.82 11.94 6.75
CA SER A 110 -0.27 11.48 8.03
C SER A 110 0.21 10.04 7.95
N TYR A 111 1.47 9.81 8.25
CA TYR A 111 2.04 8.47 8.44
C TYR A 111 2.84 8.43 9.74
N GLN A 112 2.66 7.39 10.56
CA GLN A 112 3.30 7.27 11.88
C GLN A 112 3.17 8.53 12.76
N ASN A 113 1.98 9.16 12.77
CA ASN A 113 1.66 10.40 13.48
C ASN A 113 2.45 11.64 13.03
N GLN A 114 3.00 11.62 11.81
CA GLN A 114 3.68 12.75 11.20
C GLN A 114 2.95 13.13 9.91
N THR A 115 2.40 14.34 9.88
CA THR A 115 1.75 14.93 8.69
C THR A 115 2.79 15.67 7.88
N GLN A 116 3.14 15.11 6.72
CA GLN A 116 4.19 15.62 5.85
C GLN A 116 3.90 15.20 4.40
N GLN A 117 4.73 15.68 3.48
CA GLN A 117 4.82 15.15 2.12
C GLN A 117 5.67 13.87 2.14
N TRP A 118 5.06 12.75 1.76
CA TRP A 118 5.68 11.43 1.72
C TRP A 118 5.79 10.93 0.30
N LEU A 119 6.84 10.18 0.00
CA LEU A 119 6.86 9.38 -1.23
C LEU A 119 5.92 8.17 -1.09
N ARG A 120 5.08 7.97 -2.10
CA ARG A 120 4.16 6.84 -2.19
C ARG A 120 4.15 6.26 -3.59
N TRP A 121 3.82 4.98 -3.65
CA TRP A 121 3.60 4.24 -4.88
C TRP A 121 2.13 4.27 -5.26
N TRP A 122 1.88 4.44 -6.55
CA TRP A 122 0.56 4.41 -7.16
C TRP A 122 0.55 3.35 -8.26
N ASP A 123 -0.61 2.77 -8.55
CA ASP A 123 -0.76 1.98 -9.77
C ASP A 123 -0.88 2.89 -11.01
N SER A 124 -0.91 2.29 -12.20
CA SER A 124 -1.05 3.01 -13.47
C SER A 124 -2.39 3.75 -13.61
N GLU A 125 -3.41 3.36 -12.85
CA GLU A 125 -4.73 4.00 -12.83
C GLU A 125 -4.78 5.21 -11.91
N GLY A 126 -3.75 5.40 -11.07
CA GLY A 126 -3.69 6.48 -10.09
C GLY A 126 -4.34 6.13 -8.76
N ASN A 127 -4.45 4.84 -8.41
CA ASN A 127 -4.82 4.41 -7.07
C ASN A 127 -3.59 4.23 -6.19
N LEU A 128 -3.70 4.67 -4.93
CA LEU A 128 -2.61 4.59 -3.96
C LEU A 128 -2.36 3.13 -3.58
N LEU A 129 -1.12 2.66 -3.75
CA LEU A 129 -0.75 1.33 -3.30
C LEU A 129 -0.68 1.30 -1.78
N LEU A 130 -1.48 0.42 -1.19
CA LEU A 130 -1.54 0.22 0.25
C LEU A 130 -0.27 -0.44 0.76
N THR A 131 0.25 0.09 1.86
CA THR A 131 1.27 -0.56 2.66
C THR A 131 0.74 -1.87 3.25
N GLY A 132 1.66 -2.76 3.64
CA GLY A 132 1.28 -3.99 4.34
C GLY A 132 0.43 -3.73 5.58
N SER A 133 0.73 -2.67 6.34
CA SER A 133 -0.05 -2.27 7.51
C SER A 133 -1.44 -1.74 7.17
N GLU A 134 -1.58 -0.93 6.11
CA GLU A 134 -2.89 -0.41 5.67
C GLU A 134 -3.76 -1.55 5.13
N ARG A 135 -3.19 -2.46 4.35
CA ARG A 135 -3.86 -3.66 3.85
C ARG A 135 -4.34 -4.55 4.99
N ALA A 136 -3.47 -4.88 5.95
CA ALA A 136 -3.84 -5.70 7.10
C ALA A 136 -4.96 -5.05 7.94
N ARG A 137 -4.96 -3.72 8.08
CA ARG A 137 -6.03 -2.99 8.76
C ARG A 137 -7.36 -3.10 7.99
N LEU A 138 -7.34 -2.92 6.67
CA LEU A 138 -8.53 -3.07 5.83
C LEU A 138 -9.09 -4.49 5.90
N GLU A 139 -8.23 -5.50 5.77
CA GLU A 139 -8.61 -6.92 5.90
C GLU A 139 -9.21 -7.21 7.28
N GLY A 140 -8.63 -6.66 8.35
CA GLY A 140 -9.17 -6.78 9.70
C GLY A 140 -10.55 -6.14 9.87
N LEU A 141 -10.78 -4.97 9.26
CA LEU A 141 -12.09 -4.31 9.26
C LEU A 141 -13.13 -5.11 8.48
N HIS A 142 -12.77 -5.66 7.32
CA HIS A 142 -13.65 -6.52 6.54
C HIS A 142 -14.02 -7.80 7.29
N ALA A 143 -13.03 -8.49 7.87
CA ALA A 143 -13.26 -9.68 8.67
C ALA A 143 -14.18 -9.39 9.87
N GLU A 144 -14.00 -8.25 10.54
CA GLU A 144 -14.86 -7.84 11.65
C GLU A 144 -16.29 -7.56 11.20
N GLN A 145 -16.46 -6.86 10.07
CA GLN A 145 -17.77 -6.58 9.50
C GLN A 145 -18.50 -7.87 9.12
N GLU A 146 -17.81 -8.84 8.51
CA GLU A 146 -18.39 -10.14 8.18
C GLU A 146 -18.79 -10.93 9.42
N ARG A 147 -17.95 -10.93 10.47
CA ARG A 147 -18.31 -11.54 11.76
C ARG A 147 -19.57 -10.95 12.36
N GLN A 148 -19.69 -9.63 12.35
CA GLN A 148 -20.89 -8.94 12.86
C GLN A 148 -22.15 -9.29 12.05
N ARG A 149 -22.03 -9.41 10.72
CA ARG A 149 -23.15 -9.83 9.86
C ARG A 149 -23.57 -11.27 10.14
N ALA A 150 -22.62 -12.20 10.25
CA ALA A 150 -22.89 -13.59 10.55
C ALA A 150 -23.54 -13.76 11.93
N GLU A 151 -23.09 -13.01 12.93
CA GLU A 151 -23.67 -13.03 14.27
C GLU A 151 -25.11 -12.48 14.28
N ALA A 152 -25.35 -11.37 13.59
CA ALA A 152 -26.69 -10.81 13.46
C ALA A 152 -27.66 -11.78 12.75
N GLU A 153 -27.19 -12.52 11.74
CA GLU A 153 -27.99 -13.54 11.06
C GLU A 153 -28.30 -14.72 11.98
N ARG A 154 -27.31 -15.20 12.75
CA ARG A 154 -27.52 -16.27 13.75
C ARG A 154 -28.56 -15.88 14.79
N GLN A 155 -28.48 -14.67 15.33
CA GLN A 155 -29.44 -14.17 16.31
C GLN A 155 -30.85 -14.07 15.73
N ARG A 156 -31.00 -13.68 14.46
CA ARG A 156 -32.30 -13.68 13.78
C ARG A 156 -32.86 -15.09 13.60
N ALA A 157 -32.04 -16.03 13.13
CA ALA A 157 -32.45 -17.41 12.96
C ALA A 157 -32.84 -18.07 14.29
N GLU A 158 -32.11 -17.77 15.37
CA GLU A 158 -32.44 -18.26 16.71
C GLU A 158 -33.75 -17.63 17.23
N ALA A 159 -33.94 -16.33 17.05
CA ALA A 159 -35.17 -15.65 17.44
C ALA A 159 -36.39 -16.20 16.67
N GLU A 160 -36.23 -16.51 15.39
CA GLU A 160 -37.28 -17.13 14.57
C GLU A 160 -37.61 -18.55 15.06
N ARG A 161 -36.60 -19.38 15.34
CA ARG A 161 -36.81 -20.71 15.94
C ARG A 161 -37.53 -20.63 17.27
N GLN A 162 -37.11 -19.74 18.16
CA GLN A 162 -37.78 -19.55 19.46
C GLN A 162 -39.24 -19.10 19.30
N ARG A 163 -39.56 -18.30 18.27
CA ARG A 163 -40.95 -17.92 17.97
C ARG A 163 -41.76 -19.10 17.46
N ALA A 164 -41.22 -19.88 16.54
CA ALA A 164 -41.86 -21.08 16.02
C ALA A 164 -42.13 -22.11 17.13
N ASP A 165 -41.16 -22.37 18.01
CA ASP A 165 -41.30 -23.29 19.15
C ASP A 165 -42.39 -22.81 20.13
N ARG A 166 -42.45 -21.51 20.43
CA ARG A 166 -43.50 -20.94 21.29
C ARG A 166 -44.89 -21.05 20.66
N GLU A 167 -45.00 -20.78 19.37
CA GLU A 167 -46.26 -20.91 18.63
C GLU A 167 -46.73 -22.37 18.63
N GLN A 168 -45.81 -23.32 18.41
CA GLN A 168 -46.10 -24.75 18.46
C GLN A 168 -46.59 -25.19 19.84
N GLN A 169 -45.90 -24.79 20.91
CA GLN A 169 -46.33 -25.09 22.29
C GLN A 169 -47.70 -24.49 22.62
N GLN A 170 -48.01 -23.29 22.12
CA GLN A 170 -49.33 -22.67 22.32
C GLN A 170 -50.43 -23.44 21.58
N LYS A 171 -50.17 -23.85 20.32
CA LYS A 171 -51.10 -24.68 19.53
C LYS A 171 -51.37 -26.01 20.23
N GLU A 172 -50.33 -26.68 20.73
CA GLU A 172 -50.47 -27.96 21.46
C GLU A 172 -51.29 -27.81 22.75
N ARG A 173 -51.04 -26.75 23.54
CA ARG A 173 -51.81 -26.47 24.75
C ARG A 173 -53.28 -26.18 24.45
N LEU A 174 -53.56 -25.40 23.40
CA LEU A 174 -54.92 -25.09 22.98
C LEU A 174 -55.65 -26.35 22.50
N ALA A 175 -55.00 -27.18 21.69
CA ALA A 175 -55.57 -28.45 21.22
C ALA A 175 -55.87 -29.39 22.40
N ALA A 176 -54.97 -29.49 23.38
CA ALA A 176 -55.20 -30.28 24.60
C ALA A 176 -56.39 -29.75 25.42
N TYR A 177 -56.52 -28.43 25.54
CA TYR A 177 -57.66 -27.80 26.22
C TYR A 177 -58.98 -28.07 25.50
N LEU A 178 -59.05 -27.91 24.17
CA LEU A 178 -60.25 -28.20 23.38
C LEU A 178 -60.69 -29.67 23.51
N ARG A 179 -59.73 -30.61 23.46
CA ARG A 179 -60.01 -32.04 23.70
C ARG A 179 -60.59 -32.29 25.10
N SER A 180 -60.13 -31.57 26.13
CA SER A 180 -60.67 -31.68 27.49
C SER A 180 -62.14 -31.22 27.60
N GLN A 181 -62.58 -30.34 26.70
CA GLN A 181 -63.96 -29.85 26.61
C GLN A 181 -64.84 -30.70 25.68
N GLY A 182 -64.31 -31.82 25.14
CA GLY A 182 -65.02 -32.71 24.23
C GLY A 182 -65.13 -32.20 22.79
N ILE A 183 -64.34 -31.19 22.41
CA ILE A 183 -64.29 -30.62 21.06
C ILE A 183 -63.07 -31.21 20.35
N ASP A 184 -63.27 -31.77 19.14
CA ASP A 184 -62.18 -32.29 18.30
C ASP A 184 -61.51 -31.14 17.51
N PRO A 185 -60.27 -30.74 17.85
CA PRO A 185 -59.60 -29.62 17.21
C PRO A 185 -59.18 -29.89 15.75
N ASP A 186 -59.18 -31.14 15.29
CA ASP A 186 -58.77 -31.51 13.92
C ASP A 186 -59.96 -31.50 12.93
N ARG A 187 -61.16 -31.13 13.40
CA ARG A 187 -62.42 -31.11 12.64
C ARG A 187 -63.06 -29.73 12.47
N ILE A 188 -62.35 -28.67 12.84
CA ILE A 188 -62.78 -27.26 12.75
C ILE A 188 -61.88 -26.52 11.76
#